data_AF-A0A023EYS6-F1
#
_entry.id   AF-A0A023EYS6-F1
#
_cell.length_a   1.000
_cell.length_b   1.000
_cell.length_c   1.000
_cell.angle_alpha   90.00
_cell.angle_beta   90.00
_cell.angle_gamma   90.00
#
_symmetry.space_group_name_H-M   'P 1'
#
loop_
_entity.id
_entity.type
_entity.pdbx_description
1 polymer ?
#
loop_
_entity_poly.entity_id
_entity_poly.type
_entity_poly.pdbx_seq_one_letter_code
_entity_poly.pdbx_strand_id
1 'polypeptide(L)'
;MLTSLACLPVTAVCFWMSYAEYKSLPIGTRIISVECIVTPKGFKTSYDTGVSITSSANNTQGVFGQCAVGLNRKLLLRNYEVKRNSTQPMKIDGIEVPNGHDISERLWGHHIYDDAYDKSVP
;
A
#
# COMPACT_ATOMS: atom_id res chain seq x y z
N MET A 1 7.71 14.05 -10.14
CA MET A 1 6.28 13.95 -10.50
C MET A 1 5.66 12.82 -9.69
N LEU A 2 4.52 13.04 -9.05
CA LEU A 2 3.83 12.06 -8.21
C LEU A 2 2.64 11.48 -8.99
N THR A 3 2.29 10.23 -8.68
CA THR A 3 1.20 9.50 -9.35
C THR A 3 0.21 9.00 -8.29
N SER A 4 -1.06 8.80 -8.65
CA SER A 4 -2.04 8.19 -7.74
C SER A 4 -1.99 6.66 -7.70
N LEU A 5 -1.00 6.03 -8.34
CA LEU A 5 -0.79 4.59 -8.27
C LEU A 5 -0.28 4.18 -6.88
N ALA A 6 -1.00 3.28 -6.23
CA ALA A 6 -0.52 2.60 -5.03
C ALA A 6 0.34 1.39 -5.41
N CYS A 7 1.40 1.13 -4.64
CA CYS A 7 2.22 -0.07 -4.81
C CYS A 7 1.71 -1.19 -3.91
N LEU A 8 1.35 -2.33 -4.50
CA LEU A 8 1.08 -3.54 -3.74
C LEU A 8 2.39 -4.22 -3.33
N PRO A 9 2.52 -4.71 -2.08
CA PRO A 9 3.73 -5.35 -1.59
C PRO A 9 3.84 -6.81 -2.06
N VAL A 10 3.68 -7.05 -3.37
CA VAL A 10 3.70 -8.39 -3.98
C VAL A 10 5.06 -9.10 -3.86
N THR A 11 6.12 -8.37 -3.51
CA THR A 11 7.45 -8.93 -3.25
C THR A 11 7.62 -9.43 -1.82
N ALA A 12 6.75 -9.02 -0.90
CA ALA A 12 6.82 -9.44 0.50
C ALA A 12 6.11 -10.79 0.69
N VAL A 13 6.76 -11.72 1.39
CA VAL A 13 6.18 -13.06 1.64
C VAL A 13 4.88 -12.98 2.46
N CYS A 14 4.78 -11.99 3.35
CA CYS A 14 3.58 -11.74 4.15
C CYS A 14 2.34 -11.37 3.35
N PHE A 15 2.48 -10.99 2.09
CA PHE A 15 1.35 -10.78 1.18
C PHE A 15 0.71 -12.09 0.69
N TRP A 16 1.46 -13.19 0.71
CA TRP A 16 1.06 -14.44 0.06
C TRP A 16 0.58 -15.53 1.00
N MET A 17 1.07 -15.54 2.23
CA MET A 17 0.78 -16.59 3.21
C MET A 17 0.68 -16.01 4.61
N SER A 18 0.02 -16.74 5.49
CA SER A 18 -0.03 -16.41 6.90
C SER A 18 1.32 -16.64 7.58
N TYR A 19 1.55 -16.00 8.73
CA TYR A 19 2.76 -16.20 9.52
C TYR A 19 2.96 -17.68 9.93
N ALA A 20 1.89 -18.37 10.30
CA ALA A 20 1.96 -19.77 10.72
C ALA A 20 2.40 -20.70 9.57
N GLU A 21 1.89 -20.47 8.36
CA GLU A 21 2.33 -21.19 7.16
C GLU A 21 3.80 -20.90 6.88
N TYR A 22 4.21 -19.63 6.93
CA TYR A 22 5.60 -19.25 6.71
C TYR A 22 6.57 -19.90 7.71
N LYS A 23 6.24 -19.87 9.01
CA LYS A 23 7.07 -20.44 10.09
C LYS A 23 7.16 -21.96 10.04
N SER A 24 6.15 -22.62 9.49
CA SER A 24 6.11 -24.08 9.36
C SER A 24 6.84 -24.62 8.12
N LEU A 25 7.36 -23.74 7.25
CA LEU A 25 8.08 -24.16 6.06
C LEU A 25 9.41 -24.85 6.41
N PRO A 26 9.71 -26.01 5.80
CA PRO A 26 11.01 -26.64 5.92
C PRO A 26 12.13 -25.75 5.37
N ILE A 27 13.33 -25.92 5.93
CA ILE A 27 14.55 -25.26 5.45
C ILE A 27 14.79 -25.66 3.99
N GLY A 28 15.04 -24.66 3.14
CA GLY A 28 15.28 -24.86 1.72
C GLY A 28 14.03 -24.76 0.83
N THR A 29 12.86 -24.46 1.40
CA THR A 29 11.65 -24.13 0.63
C THR A 29 11.91 -22.94 -0.30
N ARG A 30 11.43 -23.04 -1.54
CA ARG A 30 11.56 -21.99 -2.56
C ARG A 30 10.21 -21.66 -3.17
N ILE A 31 10.00 -20.38 -3.46
CA ILE A 31 8.82 -19.89 -4.18
C ILE A 31 9.03 -20.16 -5.67
N ILE A 32 8.12 -20.92 -6.30
CA ILE A 32 8.19 -21.27 -7.72
C ILE A 32 7.50 -20.19 -8.57
N SER A 33 6.25 -19.86 -8.22
CA SER A 33 5.45 -18.88 -8.94
C SER A 33 4.41 -18.26 -8.01
N VAL A 34 4.13 -16.98 -8.20
CA VAL A 34 3.05 -16.25 -7.51
C VAL A 34 2.30 -15.40 -8.52
N GLU A 35 0.99 -15.27 -8.33
CA GLU A 35 0.11 -14.50 -9.20
C GLU A 35 -0.89 -13.70 -8.35
N CYS A 36 -1.03 -12.40 -8.63
CA CYS A 36 -1.98 -11.52 -7.96
C CYS A 36 -2.95 -10.94 -9.00
N ILE A 37 -4.24 -11.18 -8.80
CA ILE A 37 -5.32 -10.59 -9.60
C ILE A 37 -6.05 -9.56 -8.73
N VAL A 38 -6.12 -8.32 -9.20
CA VAL A 38 -6.75 -7.22 -8.49
C VAL A 38 -8.05 -6.85 -9.20
N THR A 39 -9.17 -7.03 -8.51
CA THR A 39 -10.49 -6.64 -9.01
C THR A 39 -10.99 -5.43 -8.22
N PRO A 40 -10.97 -4.20 -8.78
CA PRO A 40 -11.47 -3.03 -8.09
C PRO A 40 -12.98 -3.16 -7.82
N LYS A 41 -13.40 -2.91 -6.58
CA LYS A 41 -14.82 -3.00 -6.16
C LYS A 41 -15.60 -1.70 -6.34
N GLY A 42 -14.93 -0.64 -6.78
CA GLY A 42 -15.49 0.70 -6.96
C GLY A 42 -14.60 1.76 -6.33
N PHE A 43 -14.78 3.01 -6.78
CA PHE A 43 -14.08 4.16 -6.21
C PHE A 43 -15.09 5.01 -5.45
N LYS A 44 -14.74 5.38 -4.22
CA LYS A 44 -15.53 6.29 -3.40
C LYS A 44 -14.85 7.64 -3.38
N THR A 45 -15.64 8.69 -3.49
CA THR A 45 -15.19 10.06 -3.39
C THR A 45 -16.04 10.79 -2.36
N SER A 46 -15.43 11.74 -1.65
CA SER A 46 -16.12 12.51 -0.64
C SER A 46 -17.09 13.49 -1.29
N TYR A 47 -18.27 13.64 -0.69
CA TYR A 47 -19.16 14.77 -0.93
C TYR A 47 -18.82 15.84 0.11
N ASP A 48 -18.36 17.01 -0.34
CA ASP A 48 -17.99 18.10 0.55
C ASP A 48 -19.24 18.90 0.93
N THR A 49 -19.64 18.83 2.20
CA THR A 49 -20.74 19.61 2.78
C THR A 49 -20.27 20.91 3.42
N GLY A 50 -18.95 21.14 3.50
CA GLY A 50 -18.33 22.32 4.10
C GLY A 50 -18.17 23.44 3.07
N VAL A 51 -19.22 24.21 2.83
CA VAL A 51 -19.23 25.31 1.83
C VAL A 51 -18.25 26.46 2.17
N SER A 52 -17.55 26.43 3.31
CA SER A 52 -16.82 27.60 3.82
C SER A 52 -15.34 27.69 3.49
N ILE A 53 -14.65 26.65 2.97
CA ILE A 53 -13.17 26.74 2.89
C ILE A 53 -12.57 26.50 1.49
N THR A 54 -12.99 25.55 0.63
CA THR A 54 -12.23 25.36 -0.65
C THR A 54 -12.93 24.86 -1.92
N SER A 55 -14.19 24.43 -1.96
CA SER A 55 -14.79 24.01 -3.24
C SER A 55 -16.31 24.10 -3.30
N SER A 56 -16.83 24.33 -4.51
CA SER A 56 -18.25 24.17 -4.82
C SER A 56 -18.66 22.72 -4.59
N ALA A 57 -19.77 22.50 -3.90
CA ALA A 57 -20.32 21.17 -3.67
C ALA A 57 -20.65 20.52 -5.02
N ASN A 58 -19.89 19.48 -5.39
CA ASN A 58 -20.04 18.78 -6.65
C ASN A 58 -20.63 17.38 -6.42
N ASN A 59 -21.81 17.15 -7.00
CA ASN A 59 -22.51 15.87 -6.97
C ASN A 59 -22.14 14.96 -8.17
N THR A 60 -21.44 15.49 -9.18
CA THR A 60 -21.11 14.74 -10.40
C THR A 60 -19.61 14.53 -10.49
N GLN A 61 -19.19 13.27 -10.38
CA GLN A 61 -17.77 12.90 -10.39
C GLN A 61 -17.52 11.78 -11.40
N GLY A 62 -16.69 12.05 -12.40
CA GLY A 62 -16.16 11.04 -13.31
C GLY A 62 -14.87 10.48 -12.74
N VAL A 63 -14.92 9.28 -12.19
CA VAL A 63 -13.74 8.63 -11.59
C VAL A 63 -13.18 7.58 -12.55
N PHE A 64 -11.91 7.75 -12.93
CA PHE A 64 -11.20 6.80 -13.78
C PHE A 64 -10.17 6.06 -12.95
N GLY A 65 -10.25 4.73 -12.96
CA GLY A 65 -9.23 3.87 -12.39
C GLY A 65 -8.02 3.78 -13.33
N GLN A 66 -6.83 3.67 -12.75
CA GLN A 66 -5.62 3.35 -13.49
C GLN A 66 -4.87 2.21 -12.81
N CYS A 67 -4.28 1.33 -13.61
CA CYS A 67 -3.40 0.26 -13.13
C CYS A 67 -2.13 0.25 -13.98
N ALA A 68 -1.02 -0.14 -13.36
CA ALA A 68 0.25 -0.32 -14.05
C ALA A 68 1.00 -1.49 -13.41
N VAL A 69 1.60 -2.35 -14.24
CA VAL A 69 2.35 -3.53 -13.79
C VAL A 69 3.82 -3.37 -14.16
N GLY A 70 4.71 -3.58 -13.18
CA GLY A 70 6.16 -3.54 -13.39
C GLY A 70 6.74 -2.17 -13.72
N LEU A 71 5.99 -1.08 -13.47
CA LEU A 71 6.43 0.29 -13.75
C LEU A 71 7.68 0.65 -12.92
N ASN A 72 7.76 0.12 -11.70
CA ASN A 72 8.91 0.24 -10.79
C ASN A 72 10.22 -0.38 -11.32
N ARG A 73 10.14 -1.32 -12.27
CA ARG A 73 11.33 -1.95 -12.89
C ARG A 73 11.70 -1.31 -14.23
N LYS A 74 10.73 -0.68 -14.91
CA LYS A 74 10.89 -0.10 -16.25
C LYS A 74 11.23 1.39 -16.23
N LEU A 75 10.85 2.09 -15.18
CA LEU A 75 11.11 3.52 -14.99
C LEU A 75 11.87 3.72 -13.68
N LEU A 76 12.62 4.83 -13.60
CA LEU A 76 13.30 5.28 -12.37
C LEU A 76 12.28 5.85 -11.37
N LEU A 77 11.34 5.00 -10.95
CA LEU A 77 10.31 5.33 -9.98
C LEU A 77 10.67 4.76 -8.62
N ARG A 78 10.39 5.54 -7.58
CA ARG A 78 10.46 5.10 -6.19
C ARG A 78 9.08 5.22 -5.57
N ASN A 79 8.72 4.22 -4.78
CA ASN A 79 7.55 4.29 -3.93
C ASN A 79 7.91 5.18 -2.73
N TYR A 80 7.05 6.13 -2.43
CA TYR A 80 7.20 7.03 -1.29
C TYR A 80 5.95 6.98 -0.43
N GLU A 81 6.14 7.12 0.88
CA GLU A 81 5.04 7.44 1.79
C GLU A 81 4.78 8.94 1.78
N VAL A 82 3.50 9.30 1.86
CA VAL A 82 3.03 10.66 1.64
C VAL A 82 2.43 11.18 2.95
N LYS A 83 2.98 12.27 3.48
CA LYS A 83 2.36 13.01 4.58
C LYS A 83 1.15 13.77 4.05
N ARG A 84 -0.02 13.48 4.62
CA ARG A 84 -1.30 14.03 4.18
C ARG A 84 -1.68 15.26 5.00
N ASN A 85 -2.18 16.27 4.32
CA ASN A 85 -2.79 17.44 4.96
C ASN A 85 -4.17 17.07 5.53
N SER A 86 -4.49 17.51 6.76
CA SER A 86 -5.76 17.20 7.42
C SER A 86 -6.99 17.91 6.81
N THR A 87 -6.78 19.05 6.16
CA THR A 87 -7.84 19.86 5.54
C THR A 87 -7.95 19.66 4.03
N GLN A 88 -6.85 19.28 3.38
CA GLN A 88 -6.80 18.98 1.95
C GLN A 88 -6.10 17.64 1.72
N PRO A 89 -6.77 16.49 1.92
CA PRO A 89 -6.12 15.18 1.97
C PRO A 89 -5.44 14.74 0.66
N MET A 90 -5.77 15.40 -0.46
CA MET A 90 -5.12 15.19 -1.76
C MET A 90 -3.89 16.09 -1.99
N LYS A 91 -3.64 17.05 -1.10
CA LYS A 91 -2.44 17.89 -1.11
C LYS A 91 -1.33 17.20 -0.30
N ILE A 92 -0.18 17.07 -0.93
CA ILE A 92 0.98 16.38 -0.39
C ILE A 92 1.84 17.42 0.34
N ASP A 93 1.93 17.30 1.67
CA ASP A 93 2.73 18.21 2.50
C ASP A 93 4.18 17.74 2.67
N GLY A 94 4.46 16.46 2.39
CA GLY A 94 5.82 15.89 2.47
C GLY A 94 5.90 14.48 1.91
N ILE A 95 7.12 14.07 1.57
CA ILE A 95 7.46 12.76 0.99
C ILE A 95 8.46 12.09 1.91
N GLU A 96 8.19 10.85 2.32
CA GLU A 96 9.09 10.03 3.13
C GLU A 96 9.40 8.71 2.41
N VAL A 97 10.56 8.13 2.72
CA VAL A 97 10.91 6.79 2.23
C VAL A 97 10.11 5.79 3.07
N PRO A 98 9.42 4.82 2.46
CA PRO A 98 8.61 3.86 3.21
C PRO A 98 9.47 3.09 4.21
N ASN A 99 9.06 3.05 5.47
CA ASN A 99 9.64 2.15 6.44
C ASN A 99 9.18 0.72 6.10
N GLY A 100 10.08 -0.13 5.60
CA GLY A 100 9.77 -1.50 5.16
C GLY A 100 9.19 -2.40 6.27
N HIS A 101 9.37 -2.01 7.53
CA HIS A 101 9.02 -2.76 8.73
C HIS A 101 7.50 -2.87 9.00
N ASP A 102 6.68 -2.01 8.40
CA ASP A 102 5.25 -1.86 8.76
C ASP A 102 4.32 -2.83 7.99
N ILE A 103 4.79 -3.44 6.90
CA ILE A 103 3.92 -4.22 6.00
C ILE A 103 3.49 -5.56 6.62
N SER A 104 4.38 -6.26 7.32
CA SER A 104 4.06 -7.51 8.01
C SER A 104 3.04 -7.30 9.12
N GLU A 105 3.19 -6.24 9.92
CA GLU A 105 2.25 -5.92 11.00
C GLU A 105 0.86 -5.55 10.45
N ARG A 106 0.79 -4.81 9.34
CA ARG A 106 -0.48 -4.47 8.70
C ARG A 106 -1.21 -5.69 8.12
N LEU A 107 -0.49 -6.69 7.62
CA LEU A 107 -1.07 -7.86 6.96
C LEU A 107 -1.33 -9.03 7.92
N TRP A 108 -0.42 -9.28 8.84
CA TRP A 108 -0.52 -10.38 9.80
C TRP A 108 -1.06 -9.97 11.17
N GLY A 109 -1.14 -8.66 11.45
CA GLY A 109 -1.49 -8.11 12.75
C GLY A 109 -0.31 -8.07 13.71
N HIS A 110 -0.50 -7.43 14.87
CA HIS A 110 0.51 -7.44 15.93
C HIS A 110 0.67 -8.86 16.50
N HIS A 111 1.87 -9.42 16.37
CA HIS A 111 2.21 -10.71 16.95
C HIS A 111 2.43 -10.54 18.47
N ILE A 112 1.50 -11.07 19.27
CA ILE A 112 1.55 -11.01 20.75
C ILE A 112 2.76 -11.77 21.34
N TYR A 113 3.54 -12.52 20.54
CA TYR A 113 4.45 -13.56 21.06
C TYR A 113 5.87 -13.64 20.45
N ASP A 114 6.36 -12.66 19.67
CA ASP A 114 7.70 -12.79 19.05
C ASP A 114 8.48 -11.46 19.07
N ASP A 115 8.96 -11.05 20.25
CA ASP A 115 9.86 -9.90 20.47
C ASP A 115 11.23 -10.02 19.74
N ALA A 116 11.50 -11.16 19.11
CA ALA A 116 12.74 -11.43 18.37
C ALA A 116 12.63 -11.21 16.85
N TYR A 117 11.42 -10.92 16.33
CA TYR A 117 11.19 -10.73 14.88
C TYR A 117 11.93 -9.51 14.30
N ASP A 118 12.08 -8.48 15.12
CA ASP A 118 12.61 -7.13 14.83
C ASP A 118 14.04 -7.08 14.27
N LYS A 119 14.77 -8.21 14.23
CA LYS A 119 16.18 -8.28 13.80
C LYS A 119 16.44 -9.13 12.56
N SER A 120 15.42 -9.79 12.00
CA SER A 120 15.64 -10.87 11.01
C SER A 120 15.07 -10.62 9.62
N VAL A 121 14.35 -9.51 9.41
CA VAL A 121 13.90 -9.12 8.07
C VAL A 121 14.90 -8.10 7.49
N PRO A 122 15.72 -8.47 6.49
CA PRO A 122 16.61 -7.54 5.82
C PRO A 122 15.86 -6.49 4.98
#